data_AF-A0A7S1FDG1-F1
#
_entry.id   AF-A0A7S1FDG1-F1
#
_cell.length_a   1.000
_cell.length_b   1.000
_cell.length_c   1.000
_cell.angle_alpha   90.00
_cell.angle_beta   90.00
_cell.angle_gamma   90.00
#
_symmetry.space_group_name_H-M   'P 1'
#
loop_
_entity.id
_entity.type
_entity.pdbx_description
1 polymer ?
#
loop_
_entity_poly.entity_id
_entity_poly.type
_entity_poly.pdbx_seq_one_letter_code
_entity_poly.pdbx_strand_id
1 'polypeptide(L)'
;GEAPPGALFHKFKRAIVQGGASQADISFYFAHWFTDLAGAEPFGGKPWPGAEKFSVKFPWKVLAAFLDSFGFVKKLAMMSEVEVMEEYLVSRVASLWPMSPIPPGDGELAAMRFSLMAQGFELEIVSA
;
A
#
# COMPACT_ATOMS: atom_id res chain seq x y z
N GLY A 1 0.96 5.54 7.87
CA GLY A 1 0.06 4.66 7.09
C GLY A 1 -0.35 3.50 7.96
N GLU A 2 -1.64 3.37 8.26
CA GLU A 2 -2.14 2.21 9.00
C GLU A 2 -2.08 0.98 8.08
N ALA A 3 -1.37 -0.05 8.54
CA ALA A 3 -1.38 -1.34 7.90
C ALA A 3 -2.83 -1.86 7.85
N PRO A 4 -3.28 -2.47 6.74
CA PRO A 4 -4.63 -3.02 6.71
C PRO A 4 -4.77 -4.07 7.83
N PRO A 5 -5.97 -4.24 8.41
CA PRO A 5 -6.15 -4.97 9.65
C PRO A 5 -5.53 -6.37 9.51
N GLY A 6 -4.48 -6.68 10.27
CA GLY A 6 -3.69 -7.92 10.10
C GLY A 6 -4.53 -9.20 10.16
N ALA A 7 -5.72 -9.15 10.77
CA ALA A 7 -6.70 -10.24 10.80
C ALA A 7 -7.27 -10.62 9.42
N LEU A 8 -7.34 -9.68 8.47
CA LEU A 8 -7.80 -9.93 7.10
C LEU A 8 -6.71 -10.54 6.22
N PHE A 9 -5.49 -10.03 6.32
CA PHE A 9 -4.37 -10.52 5.49
C PHE A 9 -3.98 -11.95 5.81
N HIS A 10 -3.92 -12.34 7.09
CA HIS A 10 -3.53 -13.71 7.43
C HIS A 10 -4.52 -14.76 6.89
N LYS A 11 -5.82 -14.46 6.91
CA LYS A 11 -6.86 -15.33 6.32
C LYS A 11 -6.78 -15.35 4.80
N PHE A 12 -6.57 -14.19 4.17
CA PHE A 12 -6.38 -14.07 2.72
C PHE A 12 -5.15 -14.86 2.26
N LYS A 13 -4.01 -14.73 2.95
CA LYS A 13 -2.79 -15.48 2.71
C LYS A 13 -3.01 -16.98 2.80
N ARG A 14 -3.75 -17.43 3.82
CA ARG A 14 -4.10 -18.84 4.00
C ARG A 14 -4.91 -19.37 2.80
N ALA A 15 -5.89 -18.61 2.32
CA ALA A 15 -6.68 -18.99 1.16
C ALA A 15 -5.82 -19.12 -0.11
N ILE A 16 -4.86 -18.21 -0.30
CA ILE A 16 -3.89 -18.27 -1.40
C ILE A 16 -3.02 -19.53 -1.29
N VAL A 17 -2.39 -19.77 -0.14
CA VAL A 17 -1.46 -20.90 0.09
C VAL A 17 -2.17 -22.25 -0.06
N GLN A 18 -3.46 -22.33 0.28
CA GLN A 18 -4.29 -23.52 0.10
C GLN A 18 -4.74 -23.74 -1.36
N GLY A 19 -4.32 -22.89 -2.31
CA GLY A 19 -4.70 -22.95 -3.72
C GLY A 19 -6.12 -22.46 -4.01
N GLY A 20 -6.75 -21.76 -3.04
CA GLY A 20 -8.12 -21.24 -3.18
C GLY A 20 -8.23 -19.93 -3.96
N ALA A 21 -7.11 -19.35 -4.40
CA ALA A 21 -7.08 -18.12 -5.20
C ALA A 21 -5.89 -18.11 -6.15
N SER A 22 -6.14 -17.78 -7.42
CA SER A 22 -5.11 -17.53 -8.41
C SER A 22 -4.58 -16.08 -8.34
N GLN A 23 -3.48 -15.82 -9.05
CA GLN A 23 -2.94 -14.45 -9.23
C GLN A 23 -3.98 -13.47 -9.80
N ALA A 24 -4.85 -13.95 -10.68
CA ALA A 24 -5.92 -13.14 -11.28
C ALA A 24 -6.99 -12.78 -10.24
N ASP A 25 -7.38 -13.74 -9.40
CA ASP A 25 -8.37 -13.52 -8.32
C ASP A 25 -7.87 -12.50 -7.30
N ILE A 26 -6.58 -12.59 -6.94
CA ILE A 26 -5.93 -11.65 -6.03
C ILE A 26 -5.93 -10.24 -6.64
N SER A 27 -5.56 -10.12 -7.92
CA SER A 27 -5.54 -8.83 -8.61
C SER A 27 -6.94 -8.23 -8.73
N PHE A 28 -7.94 -9.06 -9.01
CA PHE A 28 -9.34 -8.67 -9.07
C PHE A 28 -9.86 -8.20 -7.69
N TYR A 29 -9.50 -8.90 -6.61
CA TYR A 29 -9.87 -8.50 -5.25
C TYR A 29 -9.38 -7.08 -4.91
N PHE A 30 -8.13 -6.74 -5.22
CA PHE A 30 -7.59 -5.39 -4.95
C PHE A 30 -8.23 -4.32 -5.85
N ALA A 31 -8.47 -4.62 -7.13
CA ALA A 31 -9.20 -3.72 -8.02
C ALA A 31 -10.64 -3.48 -7.55
N HIS A 32 -11.32 -4.53 -7.10
CA HIS A 32 -12.66 -4.44 -6.53
C HIS A 32 -12.67 -3.61 -5.23
N TRP A 33 -11.73 -3.87 -4.32
CA TRP A 33 -11.60 -3.10 -3.07
C TRP A 33 -11.38 -1.60 -3.36
N PHE A 34 -10.59 -1.26 -4.38
CA PHE A 34 -10.48 0.13 -4.83
C PHE A 34 -11.83 0.69 -5.24
N THR A 35 -12.60 0.00 -6.08
CA THR A 35 -13.93 0.47 -6.51
C THR A 35 -14.92 0.62 -5.36
N ASP A 36 -14.82 -0.22 -4.32
CA ASP A 36 -15.64 -0.15 -3.11
C ASP A 36 -15.37 1.13 -2.31
N LEU A 37 -14.11 1.60 -2.26
CA LEU A 37 -13.76 2.89 -1.65
C LEU A 37 -14.50 4.06 -2.32
N ALA A 38 -14.80 3.95 -3.61
CA ALA A 38 -15.55 4.94 -4.39
C ALA A 38 -17.05 4.94 -4.05
N GLY A 39 -17.65 3.78 -3.77
CA GLY A 39 -19.10 3.60 -3.61
C GLY A 39 -19.64 3.71 -2.18
N ALA A 40 -18.79 3.69 -1.15
CA ALA A 40 -19.21 3.47 0.23
C ALA A 40 -19.96 4.63 0.94
N GLU A 41 -20.23 5.77 0.29
CA GLU A 41 -20.85 6.91 0.97
C GLU A 41 -21.85 7.67 0.06
N PRO A 42 -23.08 7.97 0.54
CA PRO A 42 -24.01 8.84 -0.16
C PRO A 42 -23.59 10.32 -0.08
N PHE A 43 -23.90 11.10 -1.11
CA PHE A 43 -23.68 12.55 -1.16
C PHE A 43 -24.89 13.30 -1.66
N GLY A 44 -25.34 14.26 -0.86
CA GLY A 44 -26.59 14.97 -1.12
C GLY A 44 -27.80 14.04 -1.23
N GLY A 45 -27.82 12.91 -0.51
CA GLY A 45 -28.92 11.94 -0.55
C GLY A 45 -28.94 11.04 -1.79
N LYS A 46 -27.88 11.03 -2.61
CA LYS A 46 -27.72 10.15 -3.78
C LYS A 46 -26.43 9.33 -3.65
N PRO A 47 -26.33 8.15 -4.27
CA PRO A 47 -25.05 7.45 -4.39
C PRO A 47 -24.03 8.39 -5.05
N TRP A 48 -22.81 8.48 -4.49
CA TRP A 48 -21.72 9.21 -5.14
C TRP A 48 -21.52 8.66 -6.56
N PRO A 49 -21.26 9.51 -7.56
CA PRO A 49 -20.90 9.06 -8.90
C PRO A 49 -19.48 8.46 -8.89
N GLY A 50 -19.36 7.23 -8.39
CA GLY A 50 -18.19 6.36 -8.45
C GLY A 50 -16.85 7.09 -8.35
N ALA A 51 -16.13 7.16 -9.48
CA ALA A 51 -14.75 7.63 -9.56
C ALA A 51 -14.54 9.09 -9.15
N GLU A 52 -15.56 9.96 -9.18
CA GLU A 52 -15.42 11.37 -8.81
C GLU A 52 -14.98 11.52 -7.34
N LYS A 53 -15.29 10.54 -6.48
CA LYS A 53 -14.91 10.54 -5.06
C LYS A 53 -13.39 10.59 -4.90
N PHE A 54 -12.66 9.96 -5.81
CA PHE A 54 -11.19 9.94 -5.78
C PHE A 54 -10.57 11.31 -6.07
N SER A 55 -11.20 12.12 -6.91
CA SER A 55 -10.73 13.48 -7.23
C SER A 55 -11.13 14.52 -6.18
N VAL A 56 -12.18 14.28 -5.40
CA VAL A 56 -12.77 15.30 -4.50
C VAL A 56 -12.50 15.02 -3.02
N LYS A 57 -12.54 13.75 -2.59
CA LYS A 57 -12.42 13.39 -1.15
C LYS A 57 -11.09 12.77 -0.77
N PHE A 58 -10.36 12.18 -1.70
CA PHE A 58 -9.07 11.56 -1.38
C PHE A 58 -7.94 12.57 -1.55
N PRO A 59 -7.08 12.76 -0.53
CA PRO A 59 -5.85 13.47 -0.74
C PRO A 59 -5.05 12.78 -1.85
N TRP A 60 -4.67 13.52 -2.89
CA TRP A 60 -3.98 12.96 -4.06
C TRP A 60 -2.79 12.08 -3.69
N LYS A 61 -1.97 12.52 -2.71
CA LYS A 61 -0.81 11.77 -2.23
C LYS A 61 -1.18 10.38 -1.67
N VAL A 62 -2.33 10.28 -0.99
CA VAL A 62 -2.82 9.02 -0.42
C VAL A 62 -3.37 8.10 -1.52
N LEU A 63 -4.12 8.67 -2.47
CA LEU A 63 -4.65 7.92 -3.61
C LEU A 63 -3.53 7.35 -4.49
N ALA A 64 -2.53 8.17 -4.82
CA ALA A 64 -1.37 7.75 -5.60
C ALA A 64 -0.59 6.63 -4.89
N ALA A 65 -0.30 6.80 -3.59
CA ALA A 65 0.39 5.76 -2.81
C ALA A 65 -0.42 4.45 -2.73
N PHE A 66 -1.75 4.52 -2.65
CA PHE A 66 -2.60 3.33 -2.67
C PHE A 66 -2.54 2.60 -4.01
N LEU A 67 -2.63 3.32 -5.13
CA LEU A 67 -2.50 2.74 -6.47
C LEU A 67 -1.11 2.13 -6.71
N ASP A 68 -0.05 2.81 -6.28
CA ASP A 68 1.33 2.30 -6.36
C ASP A 68 1.48 0.97 -5.61
N SER A 69 0.78 0.81 -4.49
CA SER A 69 0.85 -0.41 -3.67
C SER A 69 0.38 -1.67 -4.40
N PHE A 70 -0.48 -1.55 -5.43
CA PHE A 70 -1.05 -2.72 -6.13
C PHE A 70 0.02 -3.57 -6.81
N GLY A 71 1.09 -2.92 -7.30
CA GLY A 71 2.23 -3.60 -7.90
C GLY A 71 2.96 -4.55 -6.94
N PHE A 72 2.94 -4.22 -5.64
CA PHE A 72 3.57 -5.00 -4.57
C PHE A 72 2.61 -6.03 -4.00
N VAL A 73 1.38 -5.61 -3.68
CA VAL A 73 0.42 -6.46 -2.98
C VAL A 73 0.01 -7.67 -3.83
N LYS A 74 -0.05 -7.55 -5.17
CA LYS A 74 -0.27 -8.71 -6.04
C LYS A 74 0.80 -9.79 -5.88
N LYS A 75 2.03 -9.44 -5.50
CA LYS A 75 3.14 -10.40 -5.32
C LYS A 75 2.95 -11.29 -4.09
N LEU A 76 1.99 -11.00 -3.21
CA LEU A 76 1.61 -11.88 -2.11
C LEU A 76 1.18 -13.28 -2.58
N ALA A 77 0.84 -13.45 -3.86
CA ALA A 77 0.58 -14.74 -4.47
C ALA A 77 1.82 -15.66 -4.51
N MET A 78 3.02 -15.08 -4.64
CA MET A 78 4.27 -15.80 -4.89
C MET A 78 5.33 -15.56 -3.80
N MET A 79 5.24 -14.45 -3.08
CA MET A 79 6.18 -14.01 -2.06
C MET A 79 5.49 -13.96 -0.70
N SER A 80 6.24 -14.12 0.40
CA SER A 80 5.77 -13.91 1.77
C SER A 80 5.45 -12.43 2.04
N GLU A 81 4.73 -12.16 3.14
CA GLU A 81 4.42 -10.78 3.57
C GLU A 81 5.69 -9.98 3.88
N VAL A 82 6.71 -10.65 4.43
CA VAL A 82 8.02 -10.05 4.75
C VAL A 82 8.73 -9.64 3.47
N GLU A 83 8.86 -10.54 2.50
CA GLU A 83 9.54 -10.26 1.23
C GLU A 83 8.83 -9.15 0.43
N VAL A 84 7.49 -9.13 0.40
CA VAL A 84 6.74 -8.05 -0.26
C VAL A 84 6.95 -6.71 0.45
N MET A 85 7.00 -6.70 1.79
CA MET A 85 7.23 -5.49 2.56
C MET A 85 8.65 -4.97 2.37
N GLU A 86 9.66 -5.84 2.37
CA GLU A 86 11.06 -5.47 2.12
C GLU A 86 11.23 -4.89 0.72
N GLU A 87 10.66 -5.53 -0.30
CA GLU A 87 10.72 -5.02 -1.67
C GLU A 87 10.02 -3.65 -1.81
N TYR A 88 8.88 -3.48 -1.13
CA TYR A 88 8.18 -2.21 -1.09
C TYR A 88 9.03 -1.11 -0.43
N LEU A 89 9.65 -1.39 0.72
CA LEU A 89 10.51 -0.45 1.42
C LEU A 89 11.70 -0.02 0.57
N VAL A 90 12.40 -0.97 -0.06
CA VAL A 90 13.52 -0.68 -0.97
C VAL A 90 13.08 0.22 -2.12
N SER A 91 11.94 -0.07 -2.75
CA SER A 91 11.40 0.76 -3.84
C SER A 91 11.06 2.18 -3.38
N ARG A 92 10.48 2.34 -2.18
CA ARG A 92 10.15 3.67 -1.63
C ARG A 92 11.39 4.46 -1.29
N VAL A 93 12.38 3.84 -0.66
CA VAL A 93 13.67 4.48 -0.35
C VAL A 93 14.37 4.93 -1.61
N ALA A 94 14.43 4.10 -2.66
CA ALA A 94 15.04 4.47 -3.94
C ALA A 94 14.35 5.69 -4.60
N SER A 95 13.03 5.79 -4.46
CA SER A 95 12.26 6.93 -4.97
C SER A 95 12.47 8.21 -4.16
N LEU A 96 12.69 8.11 -2.85
CA LEU A 96 12.82 9.26 -1.94
C LEU A 96 14.26 9.75 -1.80
N TRP A 97 15.23 8.84 -1.89
CA TRP A 97 16.66 9.10 -1.78
C TRP A 97 17.45 8.56 -2.98
N PRO A 98 17.24 9.10 -4.20
CA PRO A 98 17.99 8.68 -5.38
C PRO A 98 19.50 8.90 -5.27
N MET A 99 19.96 9.79 -4.37
CA MET A 99 21.37 10.19 -4.21
C MET A 99 21.97 9.92 -2.82
N SER A 100 21.19 9.41 -1.86
CA SER A 100 21.64 9.24 -0.48
C SER A 100 21.22 7.86 0.03
N PRO A 101 21.98 6.79 -0.28
CA PRO A 101 21.64 5.48 0.23
C PRO A 101 21.56 5.55 1.76
N ILE A 102 20.50 4.98 2.33
CA ILE A 102 20.44 4.75 3.77
C ILE A 102 21.71 3.95 4.10
N PRO A 103 22.56 4.41 5.04
CA PRO A 103 23.81 3.72 5.34
C PRO A 103 23.49 2.28 5.75
N PRO A 104 24.12 1.27 5.14
CA PRO A 104 23.87 -0.12 5.51
C PRO A 104 24.25 -0.34 6.98
N GLY A 105 23.36 -0.95 7.75
CA GLY A 105 23.56 -1.22 9.18
C GLY A 105 22.28 -1.50 9.97
N ASP A 106 22.41 -1.71 11.28
CA ASP A 106 21.33 -2.17 12.16
C ASP A 106 20.11 -1.21 12.23
N GLY A 107 20.30 0.06 11.88
CA GLY A 107 19.25 1.08 11.84
C GLY A 107 18.55 1.24 10.48
N GLU A 108 19.04 0.59 9.42
CA GLU A 108 18.58 0.79 8.05
C GLU A 108 17.09 0.47 7.90
N LEU A 109 16.68 -0.73 8.34
CA LEU A 109 15.28 -1.17 8.24
C LEU A 109 14.33 -0.26 9.05
N ALA A 110 14.79 0.23 10.20
CA ALA A 110 14.01 1.17 11.01
C ALA A 110 13.84 2.51 10.27
N ALA A 111 14.90 3.04 9.67
CA ALA A 111 14.85 4.26 8.86
C ALA A 111 13.92 4.09 7.64
N MET A 112 13.98 2.95 6.93
CA MET A 112 13.07 2.65 5.82
C MET A 112 11.60 2.67 6.28
N ARG A 113 11.31 2.04 7.42
CA ARG A 113 9.95 1.99 7.98
C ARG A 113 9.46 3.36 8.45
N PHE A 114 10.32 4.15 9.11
CA PHE A 114 9.98 5.52 9.53
C PHE A 114 9.67 6.42 8.34
N SER A 115 10.46 6.33 7.28
CA SER A 115 10.25 7.07 6.04
C SER A 115 8.89 6.73 5.42
N LEU A 116 8.50 5.45 5.44
CA LEU A 116 7.18 5.04 4.97
C LEU A 116 6.04 5.59 5.83
N MET A 117 6.25 5.71 7.14
CA MET A 117 5.24 6.26 8.06
C MET A 117 5.09 7.78 7.96
N ALA A 118 6.09 8.49 7.42
CA ALA A 118 6.10 9.95 7.32
C ALA A 118 5.07 10.52 6.32
N GLN A 119 4.54 9.73 5.39
CA GLN A 119 3.44 10.10 4.48
C GLN A 119 3.59 11.49 3.79
N GLY A 120 4.80 11.87 3.37
CA GLY A 120 5.09 13.16 2.71
C GLY A 120 5.97 14.13 3.51
N PHE A 121 6.44 13.75 4.70
CA PHE A 121 7.38 14.51 5.54
C PHE A 121 8.73 13.77 5.71
N GLU A 122 9.09 12.95 4.72
CA GLU A 122 10.23 12.02 4.82
C GLU A 122 11.57 12.73 5.03
N LEU A 123 11.76 13.88 4.39
CA LEU A 123 12.98 14.69 4.51
C LEU A 123 13.12 15.30 5.91
N GLU A 124 12.01 15.72 6.53
CA GLU A 124 12.01 16.35 7.86
C GLU A 124 12.33 15.33 8.95
N ILE A 125 11.76 14.12 8.86
CA ILE A 125 11.99 13.04 9.83
C ILE A 125 13.43 12.53 9.79
N VAL A 126 14.07 12.47 8.62
CA VAL A 126 15.44 11.98 8.48
C VAL A 126 16.49 13.06 8.81
N SER A 127 16.11 14.33 8.75
CA SER A 127 16.99 15.47 9.12
C SER A 127 17.00 15.81 10.62
N ALA A 128 16.13 15.19 11.42
CA ALA A 128 16.00 15.40 12.87
C ALA A 128 16.91 14.43 13.65
#